data_AF-A0A535LXT6-F1
#
_entry.id   AF-A0A535LXT6-F1
#
_cell.length_a   1.000
_cell.length_b   1.000
_cell.length_c   1.000
_cell.angle_alpha   90.00
_cell.angle_beta   90.00
_cell.angle_gamma   90.00
#
_symmetry.space_group_name_H-M   'P 1'
#
loop_
_entity.id
_entity.type
_entity.pdbx_description
1 polymer ?
#
loop_
_entity_poly.entity_id
_entity_poly.type
_entity_poly.pdbx_seq_one_letter_code
_entity_poly.pdbx_strand_id
1 'polypeptide(L)' 'MATSLEAVPEGRTTLVKSREEAFEALFKSEYARVAGIANRVLADPHEAEDVAQEVFINFHRLHSASAAFAPAWLHRAAAH' A
#
# COMPACT_ATOMS: atom_id res chain seq x y z
N MET A 1 4.67 -44.68 -14.13
CA MET A 1 3.69 -43.62 -13.79
C MET A 1 4.46 -42.48 -13.15
N ALA A 2 4.87 -41.50 -13.96
CA ALA A 2 5.48 -40.25 -13.47
C ALA A 2 4.37 -39.20 -13.40
N THR A 3 4.23 -38.57 -12.23
CA THR A 3 3.26 -37.51 -11.97
C THR A 3 3.58 -36.30 -12.83
N SER A 4 2.60 -35.85 -13.61
CA SER A 4 2.62 -34.62 -14.37
C SER A 4 2.79 -33.44 -13.41
N LEU A 5 3.98 -32.81 -13.44
CA LEU A 5 4.25 -31.57 -12.72
C LEU A 5 3.70 -30.43 -13.59
N GLU A 6 2.49 -29.95 -13.29
CA GLU A 6 1.97 -28.73 -13.89
C GLU A 6 2.92 -27.57 -13.55
N ALA A 7 3.63 -27.07 -14.56
CA ALA A 7 4.43 -25.87 -14.46
C ALA A 7 3.50 -24.68 -14.14
N VAL A 8 3.60 -24.16 -12.92
CA VAL A 8 2.92 -22.92 -12.51
C VAL A 8 3.37 -21.80 -13.45
N PRO A 9 2.46 -21.02 -14.06
CA PRO A 9 2.82 -20.02 -15.06
C PRO A 9 3.64 -18.88 -14.43
N GLU A 10 4.91 -18.79 -14.81
CA GLU A 10 5.91 -17.84 -14.26
C GLU A 10 5.47 -16.37 -14.36
N GLY A 11 4.66 -16.02 -15.37
CA GLY A 11 4.21 -14.64 -15.59
C GLY A 11 3.28 -14.07 -14.52
N ARG A 12 2.55 -14.91 -13.77
CA ARG A 12 1.69 -14.40 -12.68
C ARG A 12 2.53 -13.99 -11.47
N THR A 13 3.57 -14.76 -11.17
CA THR A 13 4.45 -14.55 -10.01
C THR A 13 5.28 -13.27 -10.16
N THR A 14 5.78 -12.98 -11.37
CA THR A 14 6.56 -11.75 -11.63
C THR A 14 5.71 -10.50 -11.51
N LEU A 15 4.47 -10.52 -12.01
CA LEU A 15 3.54 -9.39 -11.89
C LEU A 15 3.15 -9.12 -10.43
N VAL A 16 2.89 -10.17 -9.64
CA VAL A 16 2.61 -10.03 -8.21
C VAL A 16 3.80 -9.41 -7.47
N LYS A 17 5.02 -9.91 -7.71
CA LYS A 17 6.25 -9.34 -7.15
C LYS A 17 6.41 -7.86 -7.52
N SER A 18 6.22 -7.50 -8.79
CA SER A 18 6.35 -6.10 -9.23
C SER A 18 5.32 -5.17 -8.56
N ARG A 19 4.12 -5.69 -8.25
CA ARG A 19 3.08 -4.92 -7.54
C ARG A 19 3.42 -4.75 -6.07
N GLU A 20 3.96 -5.78 -5.43
CA GLU A 20 4.46 -5.73 -4.05
C GLU A 20 5.63 -4.74 -3.92
N GLU A 21 6.59 -4.79 -4.85
CA GLU A 21 7.73 -3.87 -4.90
C GLU A 21 7.28 -2.41 -5.10
N ALA A 22 6.33 -2.17 -6.00
CA ALA A 22 5.76 -0.84 -6.21
C ALA A 22 5.03 -0.32 -4.96
N PHE A 23 4.28 -1.19 -4.28
CA PHE A 23 3.59 -0.84 -3.03
C PHE A 23 4.58 -0.55 -1.90
N GLU A 24 5.61 -1.36 -1.74
CA GLU A 24 6.67 -1.18 -0.74
C GLU A 24 7.40 0.16 -0.95
N ALA A 25 7.70 0.52 -2.20
CA ALA A 25 8.31 1.80 -2.53
C ALA A 25 7.40 3.00 -2.19
N LEU A 26 6.09 2.89 -2.48
CA LEU A 26 5.10 3.90 -2.11
C LEU A 26 4.99 4.01 -0.58
N PHE A 27 4.90 2.88 0.13
CA PHE A 27 4.82 2.83 1.58
C PHE A 27 6.02 3.54 2.23
N LYS A 28 7.25 3.15 1.86
CA LYS A 28 8.48 3.76 2.39
C LYS A 28 8.57 5.26 2.14
N SER A 29 8.03 5.75 1.02
CA SER A 29 8.12 7.17 0.67
C SER A 29 7.05 8.05 1.31
N GLU A 30 5.87 7.51 1.62
CA GLU A 30 4.71 8.29 2.08
C GLU A 30 4.28 8.03 3.52
N TYR A 31 4.59 6.87 4.12
CA TYR A 31 4.02 6.46 5.41
C TYR A 31 4.22 7.50 6.52
N ALA A 32 5.44 8.01 6.68
CA ALA A 32 5.74 9.03 7.70
C ALA A 32 4.95 10.33 7.49
N ARG A 33 4.65 10.73 6.25
CA ARG A 33 3.83 11.92 5.99
C ARG A 33 2.37 11.67 6.28
N VAL A 34 1.85 10.49 5.91
CA VAL A 34 0.48 10.06 6.17
C VAL A 34 0.22 10.01 7.68
N ALA A 35 1.07 9.30 8.44
CA ALA A 35 0.98 9.25 9.90
C ALA A 35 1.12 10.66 10.52
N GLY A 36 2.02 11.50 10.00
CA GLY A 36 2.16 12.88 10.45
C GLY A 36 0.94 13.77 10.16
N ILE A 37 0.20 13.51 9.08
CA ILE A 37 -1.07 14.21 8.79
C ILE A 37 -2.14 13.74 9.78
N ALA A 38 -2.33 12.43 9.93
CA ALA A 38 -3.30 11.86 10.87
C ALA A 38 -3.06 12.33 12.31
N ASN A 39 -1.79 12.35 12.75
CA ASN A 39 -1.44 12.81 14.09
C ASN A 39 -1.75 14.30 14.33
N ARG A 40 -1.72 15.15 13.28
CA ARG A 40 -2.14 16.55 13.41
C ARG A 40 -3.66 16.70 13.55
N VAL A 41 -4.44 15.74 13.05
CA VAL A 41 -5.91 15.74 13.14
C VAL A 41 -6.36 15.15 14.48
N LEU A 42 -5.79 14.00 14.86
CA LEU A 42 -6.22 13.23 16.03
C LEU A 42 -5.54 13.67 17.34
N ALA A 43 -4.31 14.20 17.25
CA ALA A 43 -3.46 14.50 18.40
C ALA A 43 -3.19 13.29 19.33
N ASP A 44 -3.34 12.07 18.80
CA ASP A 44 -2.97 10.80 19.42
C ASP A 44 -2.07 10.01 18.45
N PRO A 45 -0.79 9.77 18.81
CA PRO A 45 0.14 9.05 17.95
C PRO A 45 -0.26 7.59 17.69
N HIS A 46 -0.93 6.92 18.62
CA HIS A 46 -1.34 5.53 18.46
C HIS A 46 -2.53 5.44 17.48
N GLU A 47 -3.54 6.28 17.67
CA GLU A 47 -4.69 6.33 16.76
C GLU A 47 -4.27 6.80 15.36
N ALA A 48 -3.32 7.73 15.26
CA ALA A 48 -2.77 8.18 13.98
C ALA A 48 -2.04 7.08 13.20
N GLU A 49 -1.33 6.21 13.90
CA GLU A 49 -0.64 5.06 13.30
C GLU A 49 -1.66 4.05 12.76
N ASP A 50 -2.73 3.77 13.51
CA ASP A 50 -3.81 2.88 13.07
C ASP A 50 -4.52 3.43 11.82
N VAL A 51 -4.83 4.73 11.80
CA VAL A 51 -5.39 5.40 10.62
C VAL A 51 -4.44 5.35 9.43
N ALA A 52 -3.13 5.57 9.63
CA ALA A 52 -2.16 5.49 8.55
C ALA A 52 -2.13 4.08 7.93
N GLN A 53 -2.14 3.03 8.76
CA GLN A 53 -2.22 1.66 8.29
C GLN A 53 -3.50 1.41 7.50
N GLU A 54 -4.66 1.83 8.03
CA GLU A 54 -5.94 1.64 7.35
C GLU A 54 -5.99 2.37 5.99
N VAL A 55 -5.46 3.59 5.90
CA VAL A 55 -5.36 4.34 4.64
C VAL A 55 -4.57 3.57 3.59
N PHE A 56 -3.44 2.96 3.96
CA PHE A 56 -2.65 2.15 3.03
C PHE A 56 -3.34 0.83 2.64
N ILE A 57 -4.03 0.18 3.58
CA ILE A 57 -4.84 -1.02 3.31
C ILE A 57 -5.95 -0.68 2.30
N ASN A 58 -6.67 0.42 2.53
CA ASN A 58 -7.73 0.89 1.65
C ASN A 58 -7.18 1.26 0.27
N PHE A 59 -6.05 1.98 0.21
CA PHE A 59 -5.40 2.30 -1.06
C PHE A 59 -5.02 1.05 -1.83
N HIS A 60 -4.37 0.07 -1.19
CA HIS A 60 -3.94 -1.17 -1.83
C HIS A 60 -5.10 -1.98 -2.42
N ARG A 61 -6.27 -1.95 -1.76
CA ARG A 61 -7.48 -2.63 -2.24
C ARG A 61 -8.12 -1.93 -3.44
N LEU A 62 -8.02 -0.61 -3.52
CA LEU A 62 -8.76 0.20 -4.49
C LEU A 62 -7.92 0.65 -5.69
N HIS A 63 -6.61 0.77 -5.52
CA HIS A 63 -5.74 1.49 -6.43
C HIS A 63 -4.39 0.79 -6.66
N SER A 64 -3.79 1.05 -7.83
CA SER A 64 -2.42 0.64 -8.10
C SER A 64 -1.43 1.53 -7.35
N ALA A 65 -0.39 0.92 -6.76
CA ALA A 65 0.72 1.65 -6.15
C ALA A 65 1.48 2.56 -7.13
N SER A 66 1.45 2.25 -8.43
CA SER A 66 2.05 3.07 -9.48
C SER A 66 1.17 4.22 -9.97
N ALA A 67 -0.02 4.41 -9.39
CA ALA A 67 -0.90 5.49 -9.79
C ALA A 67 -0.28 6.86 -9.46
N ALA A 68 -0.21 7.74 -10.46
CA ALA A 68 0.37 9.09 -10.28
C ALA A 68 -0.34 9.92 -9.20
N PHE A 69 -1.60 9.62 -8.90
CA PHE A 69 -2.39 10.29 -7.87
C PHE A 69 -2.20 9.72 -6.45
N ALA A 70 -1.39 8.66 -6.28
CA ALA A 70 -1.28 7.95 -5.01
C ALA A 70 -0.95 8.86 -3.82
N PRO A 71 0.06 9.76 -3.87
CA PRO A 71 0.36 10.64 -2.74
C PRO A 71 -0.80 11.57 -2.39
N ALA A 72 -1.43 12.20 -3.39
CA ALA A 72 -2.54 13.13 -3.18
C ALA A 72 -3.76 12.43 -2.56
N TRP A 73 -4.05 11.20 -2.99
CA TRP A 73 -5.12 10.41 -2.40
C TRP A 73 -4.81 10.04 -0.95
N LEU A 74 -3.59 9.57 -0.66
CA LEU A 74 -3.16 9.17 0.69
C LEU A 74 -3.22 10.35 1.66
N HIS A 75 -2.72 11.51 1.26
CA HIS A 75 -2.72 12.72 2.09
C HIS A 75 -4.13 13.20 2.38
N ARG A 76 -5.03 13.13 1.37
CA ARG A 76 -6.44 13.44 1.57
C ARG A 76 -7.04 12.47 2.57
N ALA A 77 -6.90 11.16 2.35
CA ALA A 77 -7.53 10.13 3.18
C ALA A 77 -7.10 10.22 4.64
N ALA A 78 -5.83 10.54 4.93
CA ALA A 78 -5.33 10.73 6.29
C ALA A 78 -5.80 12.00 7.01
N ALA A 79 -6.41 12.94 6.28
CA ALA A 79 -6.89 14.21 6.81
C ALA A 79 -8.41 14.25 7.04
N HIS A 80 -9.13 13.18 6.69
CA HIS A 80 -10.57 12.98 6.96
C HIS A 80 -10.75 12.08 8.18
#